data_AF-F7NPT5-F1
#
_entry.id   AF-F7NPT5-F1
#
_cell.length_a   1.000
_cell.length_b   1.000
_cell.length_c   1.000
_cell.angle_alpha   90.00
_cell.angle_beta   90.00
_cell.angle_gamma   90.00
#
_symmetry.space_group_name_H-M   'P 1'
#
loop_
_entity.id
_entity.type
_entity.pdbx_description
1 polymer ?
#
loop_
_entity_poly.entity_id
_entity_poly.type
_entity_poly.pdbx_seq_one_letter_code
_entity_poly.pdbx_strand_id
1 'polypeptide(L)'
;METAKGEQAAVYITDTTGEKVETESVDRSIARGVRTRLLNPKWIQAMLIHPYHGTQKIRDRFENILGLAATTNRVDNWIFSGLFQTYVADEILRQKLAENNRWAYFSILEHLLECNQRGYWQATKEDLEQLRRTYLEMEGDIEEGTD
;
A
#
# COMPACT_ATOMS: atom_id res chain seq x y z
N MET A 1 14.44 14.09 -11.20
CA MET A 1 15.39 14.73 -12.11
C MET A 1 15.67 13.76 -13.24
N GLU A 2 15.27 14.15 -14.45
CA GLU A 2 15.66 13.48 -15.69
C GLU A 2 16.99 14.09 -16.14
N THR A 3 18.01 13.28 -16.42
CA THR A 3 19.27 13.83 -16.94
C THR A 3 19.06 14.35 -18.36
N ALA A 4 19.89 15.29 -18.81
CA ALA A 4 19.80 15.92 -20.15
C ALA A 4 19.87 14.95 -21.35
N LYS A 5 19.93 13.63 -21.11
CA LYS A 5 19.90 12.54 -22.08
C LYS A 5 18.59 11.72 -22.07
N GLY A 6 17.58 12.07 -21.27
CA GLY A 6 16.34 11.29 -21.13
C GLY A 6 16.49 10.00 -20.30
N GLU A 7 17.66 9.76 -19.71
CA GLU A 7 17.90 8.62 -18.83
C GLU A 7 17.53 8.95 -17.38
N GLN A 8 16.76 8.05 -16.76
CA GLN A 8 16.36 8.15 -15.35
C GLN A 8 17.60 8.11 -14.43
N ALA A 9 17.74 9.12 -13.57
CA ALA A 9 18.82 9.19 -12.60
C ALA A 9 18.74 8.03 -11.58
N ALA A 10 19.87 7.39 -11.27
CA ALA A 10 19.94 6.40 -10.21
C ALA A 10 19.63 7.06 -8.85
N VAL A 11 18.72 6.46 -8.07
CA VAL A 11 18.33 6.95 -6.74
C VAL A 11 18.71 5.88 -5.71
N TYR A 12 19.47 6.30 -4.70
CA TYR A 12 19.96 5.45 -3.63
C TYR A 12 19.43 5.94 -2.28
N ILE A 13 19.25 5.01 -1.35
CA ILE A 13 18.90 5.25 0.04
C ILE A 13 20.07 4.77 0.90
N THR A 14 20.55 5.66 1.77
CA THR A 14 21.55 5.33 2.80
C THR A 14 20.83 5.16 4.13
N ASP A 15 20.83 3.92 4.65
CA ASP A 15 20.29 3.57 5.95
C ASP A 15 21.39 3.73 7.02
N THR A 16 21.17 4.64 7.97
CA THR A 16 22.08 4.92 9.09
C THR A 16 21.48 4.52 10.43
N THR A 17 20.45 3.66 10.45
CA THR A 17 19.75 3.28 11.69
C THR A 17 20.48 2.22 12.51
N GLY A 18 21.40 1.47 11.90
CA GLY A 18 22.27 0.50 12.56
C GLY A 18 23.72 0.99 12.75
N GLU A 19 24.57 0.19 13.41
CA GLU A 19 25.99 0.52 13.59
C GLU A 19 26.77 0.56 12.27
N LYS A 20 26.30 -0.16 11.24
CA LYS A 20 26.87 -0.12 9.90
C LYS A 20 25.97 0.69 8.98
N VAL A 21 26.58 1.64 8.29
CA VAL A 21 25.92 2.42 7.24
C VAL A 21 25.79 1.54 6.00
N GLU A 22 24.57 1.32 5.55
CA GLU A 22 24.28 0.55 4.32
C GLU A 22 23.69 1.48 3.26
N THR A 23 24.22 1.42 2.04
CA THR A 23 23.66 2.15 0.88
C THR A 23 23.06 1.15 -0.09
N GLU A 24 21.77 1.27 -0.35
CA GLU A 24 21.03 0.42 -1.27
C GLU A 24 20.26 1.26 -2.30
N SER A 25 19.79 0.63 -3.38
CA SER A 25 18.94 1.29 -4.36
C SER A 25 17.54 1.53 -3.80
N VAL A 26 16.84 2.56 -4.31
CA VAL A 26 15.51 2.94 -3.81
C VAL A 26 14.49 1.79 -3.89
N ASP A 27 14.52 1.01 -4.96
CA ASP A 27 13.68 -0.17 -5.18
C ASP A 27 13.88 -1.24 -4.09
N ARG A 28 15.13 -1.54 -3.72
CA ARG A 28 15.45 -2.51 -2.66
C ARG A 28 14.99 -2.02 -1.29
N SER A 29 15.17 -0.74 -1.01
CA SER A 29 14.72 -0.15 0.26
C SER A 29 13.20 -0.16 0.40
N ILE A 30 12.47 0.18 -0.68
CA ILE A 30 11.01 0.11 -0.73
C ILE A 30 10.55 -1.34 -0.52
N ALA A 31 11.12 -2.29 -1.26
CA ALA A 31 10.80 -3.71 -1.12
C ALA A 31 11.01 -4.22 0.31
N ARG A 32 12.13 -3.85 0.95
CA ARG A 32 12.44 -4.19 2.35
C ARG A 32 11.44 -3.56 3.32
N GLY A 33 11.11 -2.29 3.15
CA GLY A 33 10.12 -1.57 3.95
C GLY A 33 8.74 -2.24 3.88
N VAL A 34 8.29 -2.55 2.67
CA VAL A 34 7.01 -3.26 2.43
C VAL A 34 7.01 -4.63 3.12
N ARG A 35 8.05 -5.46 2.90
CA ARG A 35 8.13 -6.81 3.49
C ARG A 35 8.18 -6.81 5.00
N THR A 36 8.88 -5.86 5.61
CA THR A 36 9.04 -5.79 7.07
C THR A 36 7.85 -5.14 7.78
N ARG A 37 6.93 -4.52 7.03
CA ARG A 37 5.75 -3.80 7.53
C ARG A 37 4.47 -4.32 6.89
N LEU A 38 4.08 -3.78 5.73
CA LEU A 38 2.78 -4.02 5.11
C LEU A 38 2.53 -5.47 4.69
N LEU A 39 3.56 -6.28 4.46
CA LEU A 39 3.40 -7.72 4.21
C LEU A 39 3.78 -8.59 5.41
N ASN A 40 4.06 -7.97 6.56
CA ASN A 40 4.42 -8.69 7.78
C ASN A 40 3.20 -8.85 8.70
N PRO A 41 2.65 -10.07 8.85
CA PRO A 41 1.46 -10.28 9.66
C PRO A 41 1.64 -9.86 11.12
N LYS A 42 2.85 -9.97 11.69
CA LYS A 42 3.11 -9.52 13.07
C LYS A 42 2.98 -8.01 13.20
N TRP A 43 3.43 -7.26 12.20
CA TRP A 43 3.32 -5.80 12.23
C TRP A 43 1.87 -5.37 12.02
N ILE A 44 1.16 -5.97 11.07
CA ILE A 44 -0.26 -5.70 10.82
C ILE A 44 -1.09 -5.94 12.08
N GLN A 45 -0.92 -7.10 12.71
CA GLN A 45 -1.60 -7.45 13.95
C GLN A 45 -1.28 -6.45 15.07
N ALA A 46 0.00 -6.07 15.24
CA ALA A 46 0.40 -5.09 16.23
C ALA A 46 -0.24 -3.71 16.00
N MET A 47 -0.41 -3.27 14.74
CA MET A 47 -1.13 -2.04 14.44
C MET A 47 -2.60 -2.14 14.82
N LEU A 48 -3.25 -3.26 14.47
CA LEU A 48 -4.69 -3.45 14.70
C LEU A 48 -5.09 -3.60 16.18
N ILE A 49 -4.14 -3.80 17.10
CA ILE A 49 -4.39 -3.72 18.55
C ILE A 49 -4.84 -2.31 18.95
N HIS A 50 -4.44 -1.28 18.20
CA HIS A 50 -4.83 0.10 18.46
C HIS A 50 -6.17 0.41 17.77
N PRO A 51 -7.27 0.64 18.53
CA PRO A 51 -8.57 0.95 17.95
C PRO A 51 -8.50 2.22 17.10
N TYR A 52 -9.16 2.24 15.95
CA TYR A 52 -9.23 3.36 15.00
C TYR A 52 -7.92 3.78 14.32
N HIS A 53 -6.86 3.98 15.09
CA HIS A 53 -5.56 4.43 14.59
C HIS A 53 -4.75 3.32 13.90
N GLY A 54 -5.05 2.04 14.17
CA GLY A 54 -4.38 0.91 13.55
C GLY A 54 -4.49 0.93 12.02
N THR A 55 -5.72 0.87 11.51
CA THR A 55 -5.98 0.96 10.06
C THR A 55 -5.58 2.32 9.50
N GLN A 56 -5.73 3.42 10.26
CA GLN A 56 -5.27 4.75 9.83
C GLN A 56 -3.77 4.76 9.53
N LYS A 57 -2.93 4.18 10.39
CA LYS A 57 -1.48 4.11 10.17
C LYS A 57 -1.08 3.16 9.05
N ILE A 58 -1.87 2.12 8.80
CA ILE A 58 -1.71 1.27 7.62
C ILE A 58 -2.01 2.09 6.36
N ARG A 59 -3.13 2.80 6.31
CA ARG A 59 -3.51 3.68 5.20
C ARG A 59 -2.44 4.73 4.90
N ASP A 60 -1.88 5.39 5.92
CA ASP A 60 -0.78 6.36 5.75
C ASP A 60 0.41 5.72 4.97
N ARG A 61 0.68 4.42 5.16
CA ARG A 61 1.75 3.73 4.42
C ARG A 61 1.37 3.40 2.98
N PHE A 62 0.09 3.14 2.68
CA PHE A 62 -0.39 3.01 1.30
C PHE A 62 -0.21 4.32 0.53
N GLU A 63 -0.60 5.44 1.14
CA GLU A 63 -0.42 6.79 0.57
C GLU A 63 1.06 7.07 0.27
N ASN A 64 1.96 6.72 1.21
CA ASN A 64 3.40 6.84 0.99
C ASN A 64 3.91 6.02 -0.20
N ILE A 65 3.40 4.79 -0.39
CA ILE A 65 3.80 3.94 -1.52
C ILE A 65 3.31 4.51 -2.84
N LEU A 66 2.06 4.99 -2.89
CA LEU A 66 1.52 5.70 -4.06
C LEU A 66 2.38 6.93 -4.40
N GLY A 67 2.74 7.74 -3.40
CA GLY A 67 3.63 8.89 -3.59
C GLY A 67 5.03 8.50 -4.10
N LEU A 68 5.61 7.42 -3.57
CA LEU A 68 6.89 6.88 -4.07
C LEU A 68 6.77 6.37 -5.50
N ALA A 69 5.68 5.68 -5.86
CA ALA A 69 5.44 5.24 -7.23
C ALA A 69 5.36 6.43 -8.19
N ALA A 70 4.61 7.47 -7.81
CA ALA A 70 4.44 8.69 -8.61
C ALA A 70 5.74 9.50 -8.79
N THR A 71 6.64 9.48 -7.81
CA THR A 71 7.87 10.31 -7.84
C THR A 71 9.10 9.57 -8.32
N THR A 72 9.14 8.25 -8.18
CA THR A 72 10.34 7.45 -8.50
C THR A 72 10.15 6.53 -9.70
N ASN A 73 8.90 6.12 -10.01
CA ASN A 73 8.59 5.07 -10.97
C ASN A 73 9.41 3.78 -10.76
N ARG A 74 9.78 3.47 -9.50
CA ARG A 74 10.64 2.34 -9.09
C ARG A 74 9.97 1.39 -8.09
N VAL A 75 8.65 1.49 -7.93
CA VAL A 75 7.90 0.56 -7.09
C VAL A 75 7.51 -0.64 -7.95
N ASP A 76 8.03 -1.81 -7.63
CA ASP A 76 7.79 -3.01 -8.41
C ASP A 76 6.31 -3.45 -8.40
N ASN A 77 5.84 -3.99 -9.52
CA ASN A 77 4.46 -4.48 -9.67
C ASN A 77 4.04 -5.49 -8.58
N TRP A 78 4.96 -6.39 -8.19
CA TRP A 78 4.68 -7.43 -7.19
C TRP A 78 4.33 -6.84 -5.81
N ILE A 79 4.78 -5.61 -5.50
CA ILE A 79 4.44 -4.93 -4.24
C ILE A 79 2.93 -4.73 -4.19
N PHE A 80 2.34 -4.14 -5.23
CA PHE A 80 0.91 -3.89 -5.29
C PHE A 80 0.10 -5.19 -5.31
N SER A 81 0.54 -6.21 -6.06
CA SER A 81 -0.08 -7.54 -6.00
C SER A 81 -0.01 -8.12 -4.58
N GLY A 82 1.11 -8.00 -3.87
CA GLY A 82 1.23 -8.45 -2.48
C GLY A 82 0.31 -7.68 -1.53
N LEU A 83 0.18 -6.36 -1.72
CA LEU A 83 -0.75 -5.52 -0.97
C LEU A 83 -2.21 -5.91 -1.24
N PHE A 84 -2.59 -6.14 -2.49
CA PHE A 84 -3.92 -6.64 -2.84
C PHE A 84 -4.21 -7.99 -2.17
N GLN A 85 -3.29 -8.96 -2.31
CA GLN A 85 -3.48 -10.29 -1.70
C GLN A 85 -3.63 -10.22 -0.18
N THR A 86 -2.90 -9.31 0.46
CA THR A 86 -2.94 -9.14 1.92
C THR A 86 -4.20 -8.39 2.36
N TYR A 87 -4.52 -7.24 1.76
CA TYR A 87 -5.50 -6.29 2.30
C TYR A 87 -6.89 -6.35 1.65
N VAL A 88 -7.03 -7.10 0.55
CA VAL A 88 -8.27 -7.20 -0.23
C VAL A 88 -8.71 -8.65 -0.40
N ALA A 89 -7.78 -9.55 -0.73
CA ALA A 89 -8.12 -10.96 -0.94
C ALA A 89 -8.32 -11.74 0.37
N ASP A 90 -7.67 -11.32 1.46
CA ASP A 90 -7.91 -11.85 2.80
C ASP A 90 -9.16 -11.20 3.42
N GLU A 91 -10.27 -11.93 3.37
CA GLU A 91 -11.54 -11.51 3.92
C GLU A 91 -11.52 -11.26 5.43
N ILE A 92 -10.75 -12.06 6.19
CA ILE A 92 -10.65 -11.91 7.65
C ILE A 92 -9.92 -10.61 7.98
N LEU A 93 -8.85 -10.30 7.26
CA LEU A 93 -8.13 -9.05 7.48
C LEU A 93 -8.96 -7.84 7.04
N ARG A 94 -9.68 -7.94 5.92
CA ARG A 94 -10.62 -6.92 5.46
C ARG A 94 -11.64 -6.53 6.54
N GLN A 95 -12.31 -7.53 7.13
CA GLN A 95 -13.29 -7.29 8.20
C GLN A 95 -12.66 -6.56 9.38
N LYS A 96 -11.49 -7.02 9.86
CA LYS A 96 -10.77 -6.37 10.96
C LYS A 96 -10.36 -4.94 10.66
N LEU A 97 -9.93 -4.65 9.44
CA LEU A 97 -9.54 -3.29 9.02
C LEU A 97 -10.76 -2.35 9.01
N ALA A 98 -11.88 -2.81 8.45
CA ALA A 98 -13.13 -2.08 8.37
C ALA A 98 -13.73 -1.83 9.77
N GLU A 99 -13.74 -2.84 10.64
CA GLU A 99 -14.16 -2.72 12.05
C GLU A 99 -13.28 -1.73 12.81
N ASN A 100 -11.96 -1.77 12.60
CA ASN A 100 -11.05 -0.84 13.26
C ASN A 100 -11.28 0.59 12.77
N ASN A 101 -11.36 0.83 11.46
CA ASN A 101 -11.66 2.13 10.86
C ASN A 101 -12.11 2.00 9.39
N ARG A 102 -13.43 2.00 9.17
CA ARG A 102 -14.04 1.86 7.83
C ARG A 102 -13.56 2.91 6.82
N TRP A 103 -13.44 4.16 7.23
CA TRP A 103 -13.00 5.27 6.37
C TRP A 103 -11.54 5.10 5.94
N ALA A 104 -10.67 4.72 6.87
CA ALA A 104 -9.28 4.47 6.53
C ALA A 104 -9.12 3.23 5.65
N TYR A 105 -9.93 2.19 5.85
CA TYR A 105 -9.94 1.01 4.98
C TYR A 105 -10.44 1.34 3.58
N PHE A 106 -11.50 2.13 3.46
CA PHE A 106 -12.00 2.62 2.18
C PHE A 106 -10.91 3.34 1.38
N SER A 107 -10.16 4.25 2.02
CA SER A 107 -9.02 4.91 1.36
C SER A 107 -7.88 3.98 0.97
N ILE A 108 -7.70 2.83 1.63
CA ILE A 108 -6.74 1.81 1.18
C ILE A 108 -7.18 1.25 -0.18
N LEU A 109 -8.48 1.00 -0.37
CA LEU A 109 -9.05 0.51 -1.63
C LEU A 109 -8.93 1.57 -2.73
N GLU A 110 -9.23 2.83 -2.42
CA GLU A 110 -9.03 3.98 -3.33
C GLU A 110 -7.59 4.05 -3.84
N HIS A 111 -6.60 3.98 -2.94
CA HIS A 111 -5.20 4.04 -3.32
C HIS A 111 -4.79 2.89 -4.25
N LEU A 112 -5.29 1.67 -4.03
CA LEU A 112 -4.99 0.54 -4.92
C LEU A 112 -5.63 0.72 -6.31
N LEU A 113 -6.87 1.20 -6.37
CA LEU A 113 -7.54 1.53 -7.63
C LEU A 113 -6.78 2.63 -8.38
N GLU A 114 -6.33 3.67 -7.68
CA GLU A 114 -5.53 4.75 -8.25
C GLU A 114 -4.18 4.24 -8.78
N CYS A 115 -3.52 3.34 -8.04
CA CYS A 115 -2.27 2.72 -8.52
C CYS A 115 -2.48 1.96 -9.83
N ASN A 116 -3.61 1.26 -9.99
CA ASN A 116 -3.94 0.61 -11.25
C ASN A 116 -4.27 1.63 -12.36
N GLN A 117 -5.12 2.61 -12.06
CA GLN A 117 -5.54 3.65 -13.02
C GLN A 117 -4.36 4.45 -13.58
N ARG A 118 -3.35 4.73 -12.75
CA ARG A 118 -2.14 5.47 -13.14
C ARG A 118 -1.05 4.59 -13.75
N GLY A 119 -1.30 3.28 -13.88
CA GLY A 119 -0.37 2.33 -14.49
C GLY A 119 0.80 1.89 -13.60
N TYR A 120 0.80 2.24 -12.30
CA TYR A 120 1.81 1.77 -11.34
C TYR A 120 1.62 0.29 -11.01
N TRP A 121 0.36 -0.16 -11.01
CA TRP A 121 0.01 -1.56 -10.79
C TRP A 121 -0.69 -2.16 -12.01
N GLN A 122 -0.08 -3.20 -12.57
CA GLN A 122 -0.62 -4.07 -13.59
C GLN A 122 -1.36 -5.24 -12.92
N ALA A 123 -2.59 -4.97 -12.50
CA ALA A 123 -3.48 -5.98 -11.92
C ALA A 123 -3.96 -6.97 -12.99
N THR A 124 -4.24 -8.22 -12.57
CA THR A 124 -5.04 -9.12 -13.40
C THR A 124 -6.48 -8.60 -13.48
N LYS A 125 -7.26 -9.09 -14.45
CA LYS A 125 -8.68 -8.71 -14.54
C LYS A 125 -9.43 -9.18 -13.30
N GLU A 126 -9.11 -10.38 -12.84
CA GLU A 126 -9.70 -11.02 -11.67
C GLU A 126 -9.42 -10.22 -10.39
N ASP A 127 -8.16 -9.81 -10.17
CA ASP A 127 -7.77 -9.00 -9.01
C ASP A 127 -8.48 -7.63 -9.04
N LEU A 128 -8.54 -6.99 -10.20
CA LEU A 128 -9.18 -5.69 -10.35
C LEU A 128 -10.70 -5.74 -10.12
N GLU A 129 -11.37 -6.77 -10.62
CA GLU A 129 -12.80 -6.97 -10.39
C GLU A 129 -13.10 -7.26 -8.91
N GLN A 130 -12.25 -8.05 -8.23
CA GLN A 130 -12.39 -8.27 -6.79
C GLN A 130 -12.17 -6.99 -5.99
N LEU A 131 -11.18 -6.17 -6.36
CA LEU A 131 -10.94 -4.88 -5.72
C LEU A 131 -12.13 -3.94 -5.90
N ARG A 132 -12.68 -3.83 -7.12
CA ARG A 132 -13.87 -3.02 -7.40
C ARG A 132 -15.08 -3.46 -6.62
N ARG A 133 -15.33 -4.78 -6.53
CA ARG A 133 -16.43 -5.31 -5.73
C ARG A 133 -16.27 -4.94 -4.25
N THR A 134 -15.07 -5.13 -3.71
CA THR A 134 -14.78 -4.80 -2.30
C THR A 134 -14.93 -3.30 -2.02
N TYR A 135 -14.53 -2.46 -2.98
CA TYR A 135 -14.72 -1.01 -2.90
C TYR A 135 -16.21 -0.63 -2.83
N LEU A 136 -17.04 -1.19 -3.73
CA LEU A 136 -18.48 -0.90 -3.77
C LEU A 136 -19.21 -1.41 -2.53
N GLU A 137 -18.84 -2.59 -2.02
CA GLU A 137 -19.35 -3.12 -0.74
C GLU A 137 -19.07 -2.13 0.40
N MET A 138 -17.82 -1.65 0.51
CA MET A 138 -17.44 -0.70 1.54
C MET A 138 -18.06 0.70 1.38
N GLU A 139 -18.28 1.16 0.14
CA GLU A 139 -18.97 2.42 -0.16
C GLU A 139 -20.39 2.38 0.39
N GLY A 140 -21.14 1.32 0.09
CA GLY A 140 -22.49 1.11 0.61
C GLY A 140 -22.54 1.08 2.14
N ASP A 141 -21.65 0.32 2.78
CA ASP A 141 -21.56 0.24 4.25
C ASP A 141 -21.27 1.60 4.94
N ILE A 142 -20.57 2.48 4.23
CA ILE A 142 -20.23 3.83 4.70
C ILE A 142 -21.43 4.76 4.54
N GLU A 143 -22.09 4.73 3.38
CA GLU A 143 -23.26 5.55 3.09
C GLU A 143 -24.43 5.23 4.04
N GLU A 144 -24.77 3.94 4.21
CA GLU A 144 -25.83 3.50 5.14
C GLU A 144 -25.55 3.86 6.60
N GLY A 145 -24.27 3.94 7.00
CA GLY A 145 -23.87 4.31 8.35
C GLY A 145 -23.85 5.81 8.63
N THR A 146 -24.12 6.64 7.63
CA THR A 146 -24.11 8.11 7.72
C THR A 146 -25.53 8.69 7.80
N ASP A 147 -26.56 7.88 7.52
CA ASP A 147 -27.99 8.18 7.71
C ASP A 147 -28.46 7.97 9.17
#